data_AF-A0A212L3K9-F1
#
_entry.id   AF-A0A212L3K9-F1
#
_cell.length_a   1.000
_cell.length_b   1.000
_cell.length_c   1.000
_cell.angle_alpha   90.00
_cell.angle_beta   90.00
_cell.angle_gamma   90.00
#
_symmetry.space_group_name_H-M   'P 1'
#
loop_
_entity.id
_entity.type
_entity.pdbx_description
1 polymer ?
#
loop_
_entity_poly.entity_id
_entity_poly.type
_entity_poly.pdbx_seq_one_letter_code
_entity_poly.pdbx_strand_id
1 'polypeptide(L)'
;MKKVLVLCCLLMGLPVAAQAANDKISPNSFICAELVTMPMTDGGQPPIFEALQIDGYVSAGAGDTVAHPDILAPLLTGVYTYCQSHPTEKVADIWAKARKAQDIPEGDTWQADKTKCSDYNADPDNGSGFVIWLDGYNRSKNKTEASVLNSDATIKAFLDACTKQPDALMLDVLAKSAK
;
A
#
# COMPACT_ATOMS: atom_id res chain seq x y z
N MET A 1 -21.56 -56.31 6.85
CA MET A 1 -22.25 -55.09 6.38
C MET A 1 -21.23 -53.95 6.40
N LYS A 2 -20.70 -53.53 5.25
CA LYS A 2 -20.87 -52.19 4.62
C LYS A 2 -20.74 -51.06 5.67
N LYS A 3 -19.77 -50.13 5.60
CA LYS A 3 -19.53 -49.21 4.48
C LYS A 3 -18.08 -48.68 4.43
N VAL A 4 -17.60 -48.55 3.20
CA VAL A 4 -16.40 -47.86 2.69
C VAL A 4 -16.61 -46.34 2.70
N LEU A 5 -15.53 -45.57 2.92
CA LEU A 5 -15.17 -44.26 2.31
C LEU A 5 -14.00 -43.68 3.14
N VAL A 6 -12.72 -43.94 2.85
CA VAL A 6 -11.91 -43.27 1.81
C VAL A 6 -12.50 -41.93 1.37
N LEU A 7 -12.11 -40.85 2.03
CA LEU A 7 -12.31 -39.49 1.52
C LEU A 7 -10.98 -38.72 1.52
N CYS A 8 -10.44 -38.58 0.31
CA CYS A 8 -9.69 -37.45 -0.22
C CYS A 8 -8.45 -36.93 0.54
N CYS A 9 -7.30 -37.44 0.09
CA CYS A 9 -6.15 -36.57 -0.23
C CYS A 9 -6.62 -35.41 -1.13
N LEU A 10 -6.82 -34.22 -0.57
CA LEU A 10 -7.00 -32.97 -1.34
C LEU A 10 -6.88 -31.75 -0.43
N LEU A 11 -5.68 -31.50 0.09
CA LEU A 11 -5.19 -30.15 0.31
C LEU A 11 -3.80 -30.06 -0.32
N MET A 12 -3.78 -30.28 -1.63
CA MET A 12 -2.71 -29.82 -2.49
C MET A 12 -2.64 -28.30 -2.36
N GLY A 13 -1.43 -27.80 -2.08
CA GLY A 13 -0.98 -26.43 -2.35
C GLY A 13 -1.96 -25.33 -2.00
N LEU A 14 -1.80 -24.73 -0.81
CA LEU A 14 -2.23 -23.35 -0.63
C LEU A 14 -1.63 -22.54 -1.79
N PRO A 15 -2.46 -21.93 -2.65
CA PRO A 15 -1.94 -21.26 -3.82
C PRO A 15 -1.22 -20.02 -3.31
N VAL A 16 0.07 -19.93 -3.62
CA VAL A 16 0.88 -18.70 -3.56
C VAL A 16 0.16 -17.55 -4.30
N ALA A 17 -0.82 -17.86 -5.16
CA ALA A 17 -1.69 -16.90 -5.82
C ALA A 17 -2.74 -16.21 -4.92
N ALA A 18 -3.03 -16.68 -3.69
CA ALA A 18 -3.93 -15.98 -2.77
C ALA A 18 -3.27 -14.77 -2.08
N GLN A 19 -1.93 -14.71 -2.09
CA GLN A 19 -1.18 -13.66 -1.41
C GLN A 19 -1.23 -12.33 -2.19
N ALA A 20 -1.09 -12.38 -3.51
CA ALA A 20 -1.09 -11.18 -4.36
C ALA A 20 -2.45 -10.43 -4.45
N ALA A 21 -3.56 -11.12 -4.12
CA ALA A 21 -4.89 -10.51 -4.12
C ALA A 21 -5.26 -9.85 -2.77
N ASN A 22 -4.59 -10.24 -1.68
CA ASN A 22 -4.91 -9.79 -0.34
C ASN A 22 -4.24 -8.45 0.02
N ASP A 23 -3.14 -8.10 -0.66
CA ASP A 23 -2.32 -6.92 -0.35
C ASP A 23 -2.89 -5.59 -0.88
N LYS A 24 -4.11 -5.57 -1.43
CA LYS A 24 -4.63 -4.41 -2.17
C LYS A 24 -6.00 -3.98 -1.69
N ILE A 25 -6.01 -2.85 -1.02
CA ILE A 25 -7.22 -2.22 -0.49
C ILE A 25 -7.77 -1.20 -1.48
N SER A 26 -9.05 -0.88 -1.33
CA SER A 26 -9.68 0.32 -1.92
C SER A 26 -9.76 1.41 -0.83
N PRO A 27 -8.81 2.38 -0.76
CA PRO A 27 -8.68 3.27 0.40
C PRO A 27 -9.93 4.04 0.80
N ASN A 28 -10.77 4.40 -0.17
CA ASN A 28 -12.01 5.15 0.04
C ASN A 28 -13.12 4.35 0.74
N SER A 29 -13.10 3.02 0.59
CA SER A 29 -14.11 2.11 1.16
C SER A 29 -13.55 1.20 2.24
N PHE A 30 -12.23 1.17 2.43
CA PHE A 30 -11.56 0.30 3.39
C PHE A 30 -11.90 0.69 4.84
N ILE A 31 -12.51 -0.24 5.58
CA ILE A 31 -12.98 -0.03 6.96
C ILE A 31 -12.11 -0.74 7.99
N CYS A 32 -12.23 -0.29 9.23
CA CYS A 32 -11.49 -0.81 10.37
C CYS A 32 -11.64 -2.33 10.57
N ALA A 33 -12.82 -2.90 10.33
CA ALA A 33 -13.04 -4.34 10.41
C ALA A 33 -12.13 -5.11 9.44
N GLU A 34 -11.91 -4.59 8.23
CA GLU A 34 -11.03 -5.23 7.25
C GLU A 34 -9.57 -5.18 7.72
N LEU A 35 -9.12 -4.01 8.18
CA LEU A 35 -7.75 -3.82 8.70
C LEU A 35 -7.41 -4.79 9.84
N VAL A 36 -8.31 -4.97 10.80
CA VAL A 36 -8.02 -5.84 11.97
C VAL A 36 -8.06 -7.33 11.63
N THR A 37 -8.70 -7.71 10.52
CA THR A 37 -8.75 -9.09 10.04
C THR A 37 -7.58 -9.48 9.14
N MET A 38 -6.79 -8.49 8.69
CA MET A 38 -5.61 -8.77 7.90
C MET A 38 -4.56 -9.53 8.71
N PRO A 39 -3.85 -10.48 8.07
CA PRO A 39 -2.78 -11.19 8.74
C PRO A 39 -1.70 -10.21 9.17
N MET A 40 -1.24 -10.34 10.42
CA MET A 40 -0.03 -9.66 10.87
C MET A 40 1.17 -10.20 10.08
N THR A 41 2.17 -9.37 9.84
CA THR A 41 3.42 -9.83 9.24
C THR A 41 4.17 -10.72 10.23
N ASP A 42 5.15 -11.47 9.71
CA ASP A 42 6.10 -12.20 10.56
C ASP A 42 6.72 -11.25 11.60
N GLY A 43 6.60 -11.60 12.88
CA GLY A 43 6.97 -10.71 14.01
C GLY A 43 5.82 -9.95 14.67
N GLY A 44 4.57 -10.19 14.27
CA GLY A 44 3.37 -9.65 14.93
C GLY A 44 3.13 -8.16 14.66
N GLN A 45 3.72 -7.63 13.59
CA GLN A 45 3.46 -6.24 13.19
C GLN A 45 2.16 -6.15 12.40
N PRO A 46 1.39 -5.06 12.54
CA PRO A 46 0.21 -4.84 11.72
C PRO A 46 0.57 -4.71 10.22
N PRO A 47 -0.42 -4.82 9.32
CA PRO A 47 -0.21 -4.96 7.88
C PRO A 47 0.39 -3.68 7.24
N ILE A 48 1.71 -3.69 7.00
CA ILE A 48 2.47 -2.51 6.57
C ILE A 48 2.23 -2.11 5.10
N PHE A 49 1.89 -3.07 4.24
CA PHE A 49 1.66 -2.81 2.82
C PHE A 49 0.39 -1.98 2.58
N GLU A 50 -0.64 -2.25 3.36
CA GLU A 50 -1.91 -1.53 3.36
C GLU A 50 -1.76 -0.18 4.05
N ALA A 51 -0.94 -0.10 5.10
CA ALA A 51 -0.56 1.15 5.73
C ALA A 51 0.07 2.12 4.72
N LEU A 52 1.03 1.66 3.90
CA LEU A 52 1.65 2.49 2.85
C LEU A 52 0.61 3.00 1.84
N GLN A 53 -0.34 2.15 1.44
CA GLN A 53 -1.39 2.53 0.50
C GLN A 53 -2.35 3.58 1.08
N ILE A 54 -2.78 3.40 2.34
CA ILE A 54 -3.61 4.39 3.04
C ILE A 54 -2.84 5.69 3.22
N ASP A 55 -1.59 5.63 3.68
CA ASP A 55 -0.81 6.82 3.97
C ASP A 55 -0.57 7.65 2.71
N GLY A 56 -0.22 7.02 1.59
CA GLY A 56 -0.10 7.70 0.30
C GLY A 56 -1.42 8.35 -0.14
N TYR A 57 -2.53 7.63 -0.02
CA TYR A 57 -3.86 8.14 -0.38
C TYR A 57 -4.26 9.36 0.46
N VAL A 58 -4.05 9.29 1.77
CA VAL A 58 -4.34 10.37 2.72
C VAL A 58 -3.42 11.57 2.52
N SER A 59 -2.12 11.33 2.28
CA SER A 59 -1.12 12.38 2.02
C SER A 59 -1.49 13.22 0.80
N ALA A 60 -1.88 12.57 -0.30
CA ALA A 60 -2.41 13.26 -1.48
C ALA A 60 -3.66 14.11 -1.18
N GLY A 61 -4.59 13.58 -0.37
CA GLY A 61 -5.78 14.32 0.06
C GLY A 61 -5.45 15.55 0.93
N ALA A 62 -4.33 15.52 1.65
CA ALA A 62 -3.80 16.62 2.45
C ALA A 62 -2.90 17.59 1.67
N GLY A 63 -2.56 17.28 0.40
CA GLY A 63 -1.61 18.06 -0.39
C GLY A 63 -0.14 17.85 0.03
N ASP A 64 0.13 16.82 0.82
CA ASP A 64 1.47 16.48 1.28
C ASP A 64 2.14 15.53 0.29
N THR A 65 3.21 15.98 -0.36
CA THR A 65 3.88 15.22 -1.41
C THR A 65 4.97 14.29 -0.86
N VAL A 66 5.26 14.33 0.43
CA VAL A 66 6.39 13.63 1.03
C VAL A 66 5.94 12.32 1.68
N ALA A 67 6.68 11.24 1.41
CA ALA A 67 6.49 9.98 2.13
C ALA A 67 7.32 10.00 3.42
N HIS A 68 6.66 9.82 4.56
CA HIS A 68 7.27 9.90 5.89
C HIS A 68 7.36 8.50 6.53
N PRO A 69 8.40 7.70 6.23
CA PRO A 69 8.51 6.34 6.76
C PRO A 69 8.60 6.31 8.30
N ASP A 70 9.20 7.33 8.92
CA ASP A 70 9.44 7.41 10.37
C ASP A 70 8.16 7.42 11.21
N ILE A 71 7.06 7.97 10.67
CA ILE A 71 5.78 8.04 11.37
C ILE A 71 4.85 6.88 11.03
N LEU A 72 5.21 6.03 10.06
CA LEU A 72 4.30 5.02 9.52
C LEU A 72 3.97 3.94 10.56
N ALA A 73 4.98 3.38 11.23
CA ALA A 73 4.81 2.37 12.27
C ALA A 73 3.97 2.85 13.48
N PRO A 74 4.26 4.01 14.09
CA PRO A 74 3.43 4.52 15.18
C PRO A 74 2.00 4.87 14.73
N LEU A 75 1.82 5.43 13.51
CA LEU A 75 0.49 5.66 12.95
C LEU A 75 -0.30 4.37 12.79
N LEU A 76 0.30 3.36 12.15
CA LEU A 76 -0.31 2.06 11.94
C LEU A 76 -0.73 1.42 13.27
N THR A 77 0.13 1.46 14.28
CA THR A 77 -0.16 0.92 15.61
C THR A 77 -1.36 1.62 16.25
N GLY A 78 -1.39 2.96 16.21
CA GLY A 78 -2.49 3.75 16.75
C GLY A 78 -3.82 3.50 16.05
N VAL A 79 -3.82 3.52 14.71
CA VAL A 79 -5.01 3.28 13.88
C VAL A 79 -5.51 1.85 14.06
N TYR A 80 -4.63 0.85 14.05
CA TYR A 80 -4.99 -0.55 14.28
C TYR A 80 -5.66 -0.74 15.64
N THR A 81 -5.08 -0.16 16.70
CA THR A 81 -5.65 -0.20 18.06
C THR A 81 -7.03 0.46 18.12
N TYR A 82 -7.19 1.62 17.50
CA TYR A 82 -8.49 2.29 17.41
C TYR A 82 -9.53 1.41 16.71
N CYS A 83 -9.16 0.80 15.59
CA CYS A 83 -10.03 -0.02 14.76
C CYS A 83 -10.56 -1.28 15.47
N GLN A 84 -9.85 -1.81 16.46
CA GLN A 84 -10.33 -2.97 17.25
C GLN A 84 -11.67 -2.71 17.96
N SER A 85 -12.00 -1.45 18.26
CA SER A 85 -13.24 -1.07 18.94
C SER A 85 -14.22 -0.28 18.05
N HIS A 86 -13.84 0.04 16.81
CA HIS A 86 -14.61 0.87 15.88
C HIS A 86 -14.69 0.25 14.48
N PRO A 87 -15.27 -0.96 14.33
CA PRO A 87 -15.12 -1.77 13.12
C PRO A 87 -15.69 -1.14 11.84
N THR A 88 -16.67 -0.24 11.96
CA THR A 88 -17.36 0.37 10.80
C THR A 88 -16.74 1.68 10.31
N GLU A 89 -15.76 2.23 11.03
CA GLU A 89 -15.10 3.48 10.65
C GLU A 89 -14.19 3.26 9.45
N LYS A 90 -14.08 4.27 8.58
CA LYS A 90 -13.15 4.23 7.45
C LYS A 90 -11.72 4.43 7.92
N VAL A 91 -10.81 3.55 7.49
CA VAL A 91 -9.40 3.62 7.90
C VAL A 91 -8.77 4.93 7.46
N ALA A 92 -9.03 5.39 6.23
CA ALA A 92 -8.48 6.64 5.71
C ALA A 92 -8.89 7.87 6.53
N ASP A 93 -10.13 7.90 7.06
CA ASP A 93 -10.61 9.02 7.87
C ASP A 93 -9.93 9.06 9.24
N ILE A 94 -9.74 7.90 9.86
CA ILE A 94 -9.03 7.77 11.15
C ILE A 94 -7.54 8.06 10.95
N TRP A 95 -6.95 7.56 9.88
CA TRP A 95 -5.55 7.80 9.52
C TRP A 95 -5.27 9.29 9.31
N ALA A 96 -6.14 9.99 8.57
CA ALA A 96 -6.01 11.43 8.37
C ALA A 96 -6.07 12.23 9.67
N LYS A 97 -6.92 11.81 10.63
CA LYS A 97 -6.97 12.42 11.97
C LYS A 97 -5.68 12.14 12.76
N ALA A 98 -5.20 10.90 12.75
CA ALA A 98 -3.99 10.50 13.47
C ALA A 98 -2.73 11.19 12.91
N ARG A 99 -2.60 11.27 11.59
CA ARG A 99 -1.48 11.93 10.88
C ARG A 99 -1.37 13.41 11.22
N LYS A 100 -2.49 14.13 11.31
CA LYS A 100 -2.52 15.55 11.70
C LYS A 100 -2.02 15.81 13.13
N ALA A 101 -1.99 14.79 13.97
CA ALA A 101 -1.51 14.89 15.35
C ALA A 101 -0.03 14.49 15.49
N GLN A 102 0.64 14.07 14.41
CA GLN A 102 2.06 13.75 14.42
C GLN A 102 2.91 15.00 14.12
N ASP A 103 4.09 15.04 14.73
CA ASP A 103 5.15 15.93 14.29
C ASP A 103 5.78 15.32 13.02
N ILE A 104 5.51 15.95 11.88
CA ILE A 104 5.99 15.48 10.58
C ILE A 104 7.44 15.96 10.39
N PRO A 105 8.43 15.05 10.25
CA PRO A 105 9.82 15.45 10.03
C PRO A 105 9.99 16.14 8.68
N GLU A 106 10.89 17.13 8.63
CA GLU A 106 11.31 17.76 7.38
C GLU A 106 12.42 16.92 6.71
N GLY A 107 12.37 16.80 5.38
CA GLY A 107 13.55 16.44 4.59
C GLY A 107 13.65 15.02 4.03
N ASP A 108 12.54 14.30 3.84
CA ASP A 108 12.61 12.97 3.22
C ASP A 108 12.92 13.02 1.70
N THR A 109 13.70 12.02 1.27
CA THR A 109 14.20 11.89 -0.11
C THR A 109 13.10 11.51 -1.12
N TRP A 110 12.03 10.88 -0.65
CA TRP A 110 10.97 10.33 -1.50
C TRP A 110 9.75 11.24 -1.51
N GLN A 111 9.53 11.90 -2.65
CA GLN A 111 8.48 12.92 -2.83
C GLN A 111 7.76 12.71 -4.16
N ALA A 112 6.43 12.67 -4.12
CA ALA A 112 5.57 12.41 -5.27
C ALA A 112 5.81 13.38 -6.45
N ASP A 113 6.19 14.62 -6.14
CA ASP A 113 6.36 15.72 -7.10
C ASP A 113 7.82 15.97 -7.52
N LYS A 114 8.79 15.26 -6.92
CA LYS A 114 10.22 15.46 -7.21
C LYS A 114 10.97 14.19 -7.59
N THR A 115 10.56 13.04 -7.06
CA THR A 115 11.28 11.78 -7.29
C THR A 115 11.19 11.38 -8.76
N LYS A 116 12.37 11.32 -9.39
CA LYS A 116 12.56 10.84 -10.75
C LYS A 116 12.76 9.33 -10.76
N CYS A 117 12.52 8.72 -11.92
CA CYS A 117 12.84 7.31 -12.12
C CYS A 117 14.34 7.01 -11.93
N SER A 118 15.24 7.94 -12.23
CA SER A 118 16.67 7.81 -11.94
C SER A 118 16.98 7.67 -10.45
N ASP A 119 16.23 8.37 -9.60
CA ASP A 119 16.45 8.38 -8.16
C ASP A 119 16.12 7.00 -7.57
N TYR A 120 14.98 6.41 -8.01
CA TYR A 120 14.64 5.04 -7.67
C TYR A 120 15.63 4.01 -8.21
N ASN A 121 16.06 4.15 -9.47
CA ASN A 121 17.01 3.21 -10.06
C ASN A 121 18.39 3.23 -9.38
N ALA A 122 18.75 4.33 -8.70
CA ALA A 122 19.98 4.44 -7.94
C ALA A 122 19.89 3.75 -6.56
N ASP A 123 18.69 3.63 -5.99
CA ASP A 123 18.46 3.04 -4.66
C ASP A 123 17.10 2.32 -4.58
N PRO A 124 16.94 1.18 -5.30
CA PRO A 124 15.65 0.50 -5.40
C PRO A 124 15.23 -0.18 -4.08
N ASP A 125 16.19 -0.62 -3.26
CA ASP A 125 15.91 -1.30 -2.00
C ASP A 125 15.21 -0.35 -1.01
N ASN A 126 15.74 0.87 -0.86
CA ASN A 126 15.13 1.89 -0.01
C ASN A 126 13.93 2.59 -0.67
N GLY A 127 13.78 2.50 -2.00
CA GLY A 127 12.66 3.07 -2.74
C GLY A 127 11.42 2.16 -2.86
N SER A 128 11.54 0.88 -2.49
CA SER A 128 10.47 -0.12 -2.69
C SER A 128 9.15 0.23 -1.98
N GLY A 129 9.22 0.69 -0.73
CA GLY A 129 8.05 1.16 0.02
C GLY A 129 7.41 2.41 -0.59
N PHE A 130 8.23 3.30 -1.18
CA PHE A 130 7.73 4.49 -1.85
C PHE A 130 6.88 4.16 -3.08
N VAL A 131 7.18 3.08 -3.82
CA VAL A 131 6.35 2.67 -4.97
C VAL A 131 4.92 2.35 -4.55
N ILE A 132 4.74 1.69 -3.40
CA ILE A 132 3.43 1.31 -2.86
C ILE A 132 2.68 2.55 -2.36
N TRP A 133 3.39 3.42 -1.63
CA TRP A 133 2.86 4.70 -1.18
C TRP A 133 2.44 5.58 -2.37
N LEU A 134 3.25 5.63 -3.42
CA LEU A 134 3.02 6.44 -4.61
C LEU A 134 1.78 5.98 -5.40
N ASP A 135 1.49 4.67 -5.42
CA ASP A 135 0.23 4.14 -5.97
C ASP A 135 -1.00 4.59 -5.16
N GLY A 136 -0.92 4.58 -3.82
CA GLY A 136 -1.94 5.17 -2.96
C GLY A 136 -2.15 6.66 -3.25
N TYR A 137 -1.05 7.42 -3.34
CA TYR A 137 -1.04 8.84 -3.66
C TYR A 137 -1.69 9.12 -5.03
N ASN A 138 -1.29 8.36 -6.06
CA ASN A 138 -1.80 8.48 -7.41
C ASN A 138 -3.32 8.22 -7.48
N ARG A 139 -3.82 7.25 -6.71
CA ARG A 139 -5.26 6.94 -6.63
C ARG A 139 -6.09 8.10 -6.09
N SER A 140 -5.63 8.74 -5.01
CA SER A 140 -6.28 9.93 -4.45
C SER A 140 -6.26 11.10 -5.45
N LYS A 141 -5.09 11.39 -6.04
CA LYS A 141 -4.91 12.47 -7.03
C LYS A 141 -5.81 12.32 -8.26
N ASN A 142 -5.99 11.10 -8.74
CA ASN A 142 -6.79 10.81 -9.94
C ASN A 142 -8.23 10.34 -9.64
N LYS A 143 -8.62 10.26 -8.35
CA LYS A 143 -9.93 9.76 -7.91
C LYS A 143 -10.24 8.35 -8.44
N THR A 144 -9.25 7.46 -8.42
CA THR A 144 -9.40 6.06 -8.81
C THR A 144 -9.35 5.15 -7.58
N GLU A 145 -10.12 4.06 -7.58
CA GLU A 145 -10.11 3.10 -6.46
C GLU A 145 -9.08 1.98 -6.68
N ALA A 146 -8.98 1.50 -7.92
CA ALA A 146 -8.08 0.42 -8.29
C ALA A 146 -6.62 0.88 -8.32
N SER A 147 -5.74 0.03 -7.76
CA SER A 147 -4.29 0.16 -7.91
C SER A 147 -3.90 -0.07 -9.37
N VAL A 148 -3.00 0.74 -9.90
CA VAL A 148 -2.42 0.51 -11.24
C VAL A 148 -1.28 -0.52 -11.17
N LEU A 149 -0.76 -0.76 -9.97
CA LEU A 149 0.25 -1.76 -9.66
C LEU A 149 -0.41 -3.05 -9.15
N ASN A 150 -1.45 -3.54 -9.83
CA ASN A 150 -2.33 -4.62 -9.35
C ASN A 150 -1.76 -6.05 -9.44
N SER A 151 -0.53 -6.22 -9.95
CA SER A 151 0.13 -7.51 -10.11
C SER A 151 1.64 -7.32 -10.30
N ASP A 152 2.42 -8.39 -10.12
CA ASP A 152 3.86 -8.39 -10.42
C ASP A 152 4.15 -7.94 -11.86
N ALA A 153 3.27 -8.30 -12.80
CA ALA A 153 3.39 -7.88 -14.20
C ALA A 153 3.24 -6.36 -14.35
N THR A 154 2.27 -5.74 -13.68
CA THR A 154 2.09 -4.28 -13.71
C THR A 154 3.19 -3.53 -12.96
N ILE A 155 3.69 -4.08 -11.83
CA ILE A 155 4.83 -3.52 -11.11
C ILE A 155 6.06 -3.55 -12.02
N LYS A 156 6.35 -4.71 -12.63
CA LYS A 156 7.45 -4.86 -13.56
C LYS A 156 7.32 -3.90 -14.75
N ALA A 157 6.13 -3.78 -15.35
CA ALA A 157 5.92 -2.88 -16.48
C ALA A 157 6.18 -1.42 -16.11
N PHE A 158 5.74 -0.99 -14.92
CA PHE A 158 6.02 0.34 -14.38
C PHE A 158 7.53 0.57 -14.18
N LEU A 159 8.21 -0.36 -13.51
CA LEU A 159 9.65 -0.25 -13.24
C LEU A 159 10.48 -0.27 -14.54
N ASP A 160 10.14 -1.16 -15.49
CA ASP A 160 10.78 -1.21 -16.81
C ASP A 160 10.57 0.10 -17.59
N ALA A 161 9.39 0.74 -17.46
CA ALA A 161 9.11 2.04 -18.06
C ALA A 161 9.93 3.16 -17.41
N CYS A 162 10.16 3.08 -16.10
CA CYS A 162 11.03 4.02 -15.38
C CYS A 162 12.50 3.89 -15.80
N THR A 163 13.01 2.67 -16.02
CA THR A 163 14.37 2.47 -16.56
C THR A 163 14.57 3.14 -17.92
N LYS A 164 13.53 3.19 -18.75
CA LYS A 164 13.58 3.81 -20.09
C LYS A 164 13.42 5.34 -20.08
N GLN A 165 12.97 5.92 -18.96
CA GLN A 165 12.66 7.34 -18.82
C GLN A 165 13.28 7.90 -17.53
N PRO A 166 14.61 7.90 -17.39
CA PRO A 166 15.28 8.22 -16.13
C PRO A 166 14.95 9.63 -15.60
N ASP A 167 14.77 10.60 -16.49
CA ASP A 167 14.48 11.99 -16.10
C ASP A 167 13.00 12.26 -15.78
N ALA A 168 12.11 11.30 -16.06
CA ALA A 168 10.69 11.47 -15.79
C ALA A 168 10.38 11.31 -14.29
N LEU A 169 9.38 12.04 -13.81
CA LEU A 169 8.82 11.81 -12.48
C LEU A 169 8.20 10.41 -12.44
N MET A 170 8.45 9.67 -11.35
CA MET A 170 7.84 8.35 -11.16
C MET A 170 6.31 8.44 -11.18
N LEU A 171 5.74 9.50 -10.59
CA LEU A 171 4.30 9.73 -10.58
C LEU A 171 3.72 9.86 -11.99
N ASP A 172 4.42 10.54 -12.90
CA ASP A 172 3.96 10.72 -14.27
C ASP A 172 4.04 9.41 -15.08
N VAL A 173 5.08 8.60 -14.83
CA VAL A 173 5.19 7.27 -15.43
C VAL A 173 4.07 6.37 -14.91
N LEU A 174 3.80 6.41 -13.60
CA LEU A 174 2.74 5.64 -12.96
C LEU A 174 1.35 6.01 -13.50
N ALA A 175 1.06 7.31 -13.64
CA ALA A 175 -0.20 7.79 -14.17
C ALA A 175 -0.43 7.43 -15.65
N LYS A 176 0.63 7.24 -16.44
CA LYS A 176 0.54 6.74 -17.82
C LYS A 176 0.18 5.25 -17.86
N SER A 177 0.64 4.46 -16.89
CA SER A 177 0.29 3.04 -16.76
C SER A 177 -1.17 2.78 -16.37
N ALA A 178 -1.89 3.83 -15.95
CA ALA A 178 -3.32 3.77 -15.62
C ALA A 178 -4.26 3.79 -16.84
N LYS A 179 -3.72 3.99 -18.05
CA LYS A 179 -4.46 4.20 -19.31
C LYS A 179 -4.33 2.99 -20.23
#